data_AF-A0A9D9TML5-F1
#
_entry.id   AF-A0A9D9TML5-F1
#
_cell.length_a   1.000
_cell.length_b   1.000
_cell.length_c   1.000
_cell.angle_alpha   90.00
_cell.angle_beta   90.00
_cell.angle_gamma   90.00
#
_symmetry.space_group_name_H-M   'P 1'
#
loop_
_entity.id
_entity.type
_entity.pdbx_description
1 polymer ?
#
loop_
_entity_poly.entity_id
_entity_poly.type
_entity_poly.pdbx_seq_one_letter_code
_entity_poly.pdbx_strand_id
1 'polypeptide(L)'
;MSKFIKKYLFVIIGFIAFSINGFGQRLLEKDKNGKLVTLDPKAPQSKATIKDTLVKNISDTLKKEQDITNTVVYSAKDSTIMDTEAQEVYLYGSANVTYGDVKLDADFIKLSCAKNEVYAKGMFDSTSNKLKGTPIFTQGGE
;
A
#
# COMPACT_ATOMS: atom_id res chain seq x y z
N MET A 1 -0.39 -36.60 10.44
CA MET A 1 -0.06 -35.31 9.79
C MET A 1 -1.10 -34.27 10.16
N SER A 2 -0.67 -33.24 10.92
CA SER A 2 -1.29 -31.92 11.15
C SER A 2 -2.80 -31.80 11.47
N LYS A 3 -3.15 -31.92 12.76
CA LYS A 3 -4.35 -31.27 13.35
C LYS A 3 -4.22 -29.72 13.38
N PHE A 4 -3.08 -29.18 12.98
CA PHE A 4 -2.76 -27.75 13.03
C PHE A 4 -3.43 -26.95 11.90
N ILE A 5 -3.58 -27.53 10.70
CA ILE A 5 -4.15 -26.82 9.54
C ILE A 5 -5.66 -26.55 9.70
N LYS A 6 -6.41 -27.45 10.33
CA LYS A 6 -7.87 -27.28 10.51
C LYS A 6 -8.23 -26.21 11.55
N LYS A 7 -7.35 -25.91 12.51
CA LYS A 7 -7.61 -24.92 13.57
C LYS A 7 -7.51 -23.48 13.06
N TYR A 8 -6.67 -23.21 12.07
CA TYR A 8 -6.51 -21.87 11.49
C TYR A 8 -7.50 -21.57 10.36
N LEU A 9 -8.07 -22.59 9.72
CA LEU A 9 -9.09 -22.42 8.68
C LEU A 9 -10.44 -21.90 9.23
N PHE A 10 -10.71 -22.08 10.53
CA PHE A 10 -11.98 -21.67 11.16
C PHE A 10 -11.98 -20.25 11.76
N VAL A 11 -10.83 -19.57 11.87
CA VAL A 11 -10.74 -18.25 12.51
C VAL A 11 -11.02 -17.09 11.54
N ILE A 12 -11.02 -17.33 10.22
CA ILE A 12 -11.09 -16.27 9.20
C ILE A 12 -12.54 -15.86 8.85
N ILE A 13 -13.56 -16.60 9.29
CA ILE A 13 -14.98 -16.37 8.88
C ILE A 13 -15.77 -15.51 9.91
N GLY A 14 -15.12 -14.97 10.95
CA GLY A 14 -15.80 -14.37 12.10
C GLY A 14 -15.64 -12.86 12.32
N PHE A 15 -15.37 -12.04 11.30
CA PHE A 15 -15.14 -10.60 11.48
C PHE A 15 -15.87 -9.71 10.45
N ILE A 16 -17.16 -9.97 10.24
CA ILE A 16 -18.06 -9.03 9.53
C ILE A 16 -19.24 -8.75 10.44
N ALA A 17 -19.50 -7.46 10.66
CA ALA A 17 -20.60 -6.86 11.42
C ALA A 17 -20.38 -6.64 12.93
N PHE A 18 -19.56 -5.63 13.25
CA PHE A 18 -19.88 -4.72 14.35
C PHE A 18 -19.91 -3.29 13.78
N SER A 19 -21.03 -2.93 13.16
CA SER A 19 -21.30 -1.53 12.81
C SER A 19 -21.61 -0.78 14.09
N ILE A 20 -20.70 0.13 14.43
CA ILE A 20 -20.88 1.13 15.50
C ILE A 20 -22.11 1.97 15.20
N ASN A 21 -23.09 1.89 16.10
CA ASN A 21 -24.21 2.81 16.21
C ASN A 21 -23.68 4.23 16.47
N GLY A 22 -24.32 5.20 15.83
CA GLY A 22 -23.96 6.61 15.90
C GLY A 22 -23.96 7.19 17.31
N PHE A 23 -22.92 7.96 17.60
CA PHE A 23 -22.94 9.00 18.62
C PHE A 23 -22.45 10.29 17.94
N GLY A 24 -23.35 11.24 17.81
CA GLY A 24 -23.10 12.52 17.16
C GLY A 24 -22.38 13.54 18.06
N GLN A 25 -21.95 14.61 17.38
CA GLN A 25 -21.52 15.92 17.88
C GLN A 25 -20.13 16.04 18.53
N ARG A 26 -19.23 16.76 17.85
CA ARG A 26 -18.14 17.50 18.49
C ARG A 26 -18.23 18.99 18.13
N LEU A 27 -18.88 19.70 19.06
CA LEU A 27 -18.68 21.05 19.59
C LEU A 27 -18.04 22.11 18.67
N LEU A 28 -18.84 23.15 18.38
CA LEU A 28 -18.36 24.46 17.93
C LEU A 28 -17.49 25.08 19.03
N GLU A 29 -16.21 25.30 18.74
CA GLU A 29 -15.29 26.01 19.63
C GLU A 29 -15.69 27.50 19.66
N LYS A 30 -16.21 27.97 20.80
CA LYS A 30 -16.33 29.41 21.08
C LYS A 30 -14.95 29.96 21.38
N ASP A 31 -14.56 31.07 20.74
CA ASP A 31 -13.46 31.88 21.28
C ASP A 31 -13.85 32.44 22.65
N LYS A 32 -12.86 32.90 23.42
CA LYS A 32 -13.07 33.36 24.82
C LYS A 32 -14.03 34.55 24.94
N ASN A 33 -14.54 35.09 23.83
CA ASN A 33 -15.44 36.23 23.78
C ASN A 33 -16.77 35.95 23.02
N GLY A 34 -17.04 34.70 22.63
CA GLY A 34 -18.37 34.23 22.25
C GLY A 34 -18.98 34.79 20.96
N LYS A 35 -18.18 35.14 19.95
CA LYS A 35 -18.69 35.73 18.70
C LYS A 35 -18.65 34.76 17.51
N LEU A 36 -19.78 34.63 16.80
CA LEU A 36 -19.91 33.91 15.53
C LEU A 36 -19.18 34.69 14.42
N VAL A 37 -18.15 34.12 13.81
CA VAL A 37 -17.43 34.75 12.68
C VAL A 37 -17.93 34.14 11.38
N THR A 38 -18.78 34.87 10.67
CA THR A 38 -19.07 34.68 9.25
C THR A 38 -18.24 35.70 8.47
N LEU A 39 -17.54 35.27 7.42
CA LEU A 39 -16.93 36.18 6.44
C LEU A 39 -17.34 35.72 5.04
N ASP A 40 -18.38 36.38 4.51
CA ASP A 40 -18.78 36.31 3.11
C ASP A 40 -17.77 37.06 2.19
N PRO A 41 -17.73 36.73 0.88
CA PRO A 41 -16.71 37.18 -0.07
C PRO A 41 -17.17 38.42 -0.87
N LYS A 42 -16.36 39.50 -0.95
CA LYS A 42 -16.57 40.55 -1.95
C LYS A 42 -15.33 41.37 -2.35
N ALA A 43 -14.98 41.19 -3.63
CA ALA A 43 -14.41 42.13 -4.61
C ALA A 43 -12.90 42.50 -4.60
N PRO A 44 -12.31 42.79 -5.79
CA PRO A 44 -10.90 42.51 -6.09
C PRO A 44 -10.02 43.73 -6.49
N GLN A 45 -8.70 43.52 -6.43
CA GLN A 45 -7.58 44.21 -7.12
C GLN A 45 -7.27 45.66 -6.70
N SER A 46 -6.05 46.19 -6.68
CA SER A 46 -4.75 45.76 -7.18
C SER A 46 -3.66 46.61 -6.48
N LYS A 47 -2.48 46.03 -6.19
CA LYS A 47 -1.22 46.79 -6.24
C LYS A 47 -0.06 45.83 -6.49
N ALA A 48 0.41 45.81 -7.73
CA ALA A 48 1.63 45.11 -8.11
C ALA A 48 2.85 45.85 -7.53
N THR A 49 3.69 45.12 -6.80
CA THR A 49 5.10 45.45 -6.62
C THR A 49 5.88 44.17 -6.86
N ILE A 50 6.48 44.06 -8.04
CA ILE A 50 7.47 43.04 -8.36
C ILE A 50 8.78 43.47 -7.68
N LYS A 51 9.22 42.73 -6.65
CA LYS A 51 10.63 42.66 -6.29
C LYS A 51 11.02 41.23 -5.94
N ASP A 52 11.91 40.76 -6.79
CA ASP A 52 12.64 39.52 -6.85
C ASP A 52 13.36 39.18 -5.53
N THR A 53 13.21 37.95 -5.04
CA THR A 53 14.25 37.16 -4.35
C THR A 53 13.71 35.74 -4.25
N LEU A 54 14.33 34.84 -5.00
CA LEU A 54 14.23 33.40 -4.85
C LEU A 54 14.66 32.97 -3.44
N VAL A 55 13.73 33.00 -2.48
CA VAL A 55 13.82 32.15 -1.29
C VAL A 55 12.93 30.96 -1.53
N LYS A 56 13.39 30.03 -2.38
CA LYS A 56 12.81 28.69 -2.43
C LYS A 56 13.25 27.97 -1.15
N ASN A 57 12.55 28.24 -0.06
CA ASN A 57 12.52 27.33 1.09
C ASN A 57 11.84 26.05 0.60
N ILE A 58 12.60 25.19 -0.10
CA ILE A 58 12.25 23.77 -0.20
C ILE A 58 12.65 23.19 1.15
N SER A 59 11.78 23.39 2.14
CA SER A 59 11.66 22.41 3.19
C SER A 59 11.09 21.17 2.51
N ASP A 60 11.96 20.37 1.88
CA ASP A 60 11.67 18.99 1.48
C ASP A 60 11.44 18.19 2.77
N THR A 61 10.30 18.46 3.36
CA THR A 61 9.74 17.63 4.41
C THR A 61 9.06 16.51 3.66
N LEU A 62 9.83 15.46 3.37
CA LEU A 62 9.27 14.12 3.32
C LEU A 62 8.64 13.88 4.68
N LYS A 63 7.40 14.35 4.85
CA LYS A 63 6.51 13.86 5.88
C LYS A 63 6.48 12.36 5.62
N LYS A 64 7.11 11.57 6.49
CA LYS A 64 6.92 10.12 6.54
C LYS A 64 5.43 9.94 6.83
N GLU A 65 4.64 9.90 5.77
CA GLU A 65 3.24 9.56 5.86
C GLU A 65 3.15 8.18 6.52
N GLN A 66 2.14 8.06 7.37
CA GLN A 66 1.84 6.92 8.23
C GLN A 66 2.29 5.59 7.62
N ASP A 67 2.92 4.73 8.44
CA ASP A 67 3.13 3.32 8.09
C ASP A 67 1.77 2.69 7.79
N ILE A 68 1.37 2.73 6.52
CA ILE A 68 0.27 1.93 6.02
C ILE A 68 0.81 0.51 6.05
N THR A 69 0.46 -0.23 7.10
CA THR A 69 0.80 -1.63 7.27
C THR A 69 -0.02 -2.47 6.28
N ASN A 70 0.27 -2.32 4.99
CA ASN A 70 -0.36 -3.12 3.95
C ASN A 70 0.12 -4.56 4.11
N THR A 71 -0.83 -5.48 4.21
CA THR A 71 -0.54 -6.92 4.26
C THR A 71 -0.07 -7.37 2.90
N VAL A 72 1.09 -8.04 2.84
CA VAL A 72 1.57 -8.71 1.64
C VAL A 72 0.82 -10.03 1.50
N VAL A 73 0.12 -10.21 0.39
CA VAL A 73 -0.50 -11.48 0.00
C VAL A 73 0.29 -12.05 -1.16
N TYR A 74 0.69 -13.32 -1.07
CA TYR A 74 1.45 -13.98 -2.12
C TYR A 74 0.94 -15.39 -2.41
N SER A 75 1.11 -15.82 -3.64
CA SER A 75 0.77 -17.18 -4.07
C SER A 75 1.65 -17.61 -5.23
N ALA A 76 1.82 -18.92 -5.40
CA ALA A 76 2.56 -19.54 -6.49
C ALA A 76 1.88 -20.86 -6.84
N LYS A 77 1.93 -21.25 -8.12
CA LYS A 77 1.29 -22.47 -8.60
C LYS A 77 2.16 -23.71 -8.36
N ASP A 78 3.47 -23.59 -8.52
CA ASP A 78 4.39 -24.73 -8.41
C ASP A 78 4.90 -24.86 -6.98
N SER A 79 5.62 -23.85 -6.48
CA SER A 79 6.17 -23.91 -5.13
C SER A 79 6.42 -22.54 -4.50
N THR A 80 6.38 -22.55 -3.16
CA THR A 80 6.79 -21.42 -2.31
C THR A 80 7.85 -21.93 -1.34
N ILE A 81 9.00 -21.28 -1.34
CA ILE A 81 10.12 -21.60 -0.44
C ILE A 81 10.38 -20.37 0.41
N MET A 82 10.36 -20.53 1.74
CA MET A 82 10.69 -19.46 2.68
C MET A 82 12.01 -19.79 3.37
N ASP A 83 12.97 -18.89 3.19
CA ASP A 83 14.22 -18.90 3.92
C ASP A 83 14.11 -17.91 5.09
N THR A 84 14.00 -18.47 6.30
CA THR A 84 13.86 -17.68 7.52
C THR A 84 15.18 -17.04 7.97
N GLU A 85 16.32 -17.61 7.59
CA GLU A 85 17.64 -17.08 7.94
C GLU A 85 17.96 -15.86 7.08
N ALA A 86 17.74 -15.96 5.76
CA ALA A 86 17.91 -14.86 4.83
C ALA A 86 16.73 -13.86 4.85
N GLN A 87 15.62 -14.22 5.49
CA GLN A 87 14.35 -13.47 5.46
C GLN A 87 13.86 -13.24 4.01
N GLU A 88 13.92 -14.29 3.20
CA GLU A 88 13.52 -14.27 1.80
C GLU A 88 12.42 -15.29 1.50
N VAL A 89 11.50 -14.93 0.60
CA VAL A 89 10.46 -15.81 0.08
C VAL A 89 10.62 -15.93 -1.43
N TYR A 90 10.65 -17.17 -1.91
CA TYR A 90 10.80 -17.52 -3.31
C TYR A 90 9.50 -18.16 -3.80
N LEU A 91 8.97 -17.66 -4.90
CA LEU A 91 7.70 -18.07 -5.51
C LEU A 91 7.96 -18.54 -6.94
N TYR A 92 7.56 -19.76 -7.26
CA TYR A 92 7.81 -20.40 -8.56
C TYR A 92 6.51 -20.79 -9.27
N GLY A 93 6.51 -20.55 -10.57
CA GLY A 93 5.45 -20.93 -11.50
C GLY A 93 4.18 -20.10 -11.28
N SER A 94 3.89 -19.19 -12.21
CA SER A 94 2.69 -18.34 -12.13
C SER A 94 2.51 -17.69 -10.73
N ALA A 95 3.56 -17.07 -10.24
CA ALA A 95 3.61 -16.39 -8.95
C ALA A 95 2.85 -15.05 -9.01
N ASN A 96 2.12 -14.74 -7.93
CA ASN A 96 1.44 -13.48 -7.71
C ASN A 96 1.83 -12.91 -6.34
N VAL A 97 2.11 -11.61 -6.28
CA VAL A 97 2.27 -10.83 -5.05
C VAL A 97 1.34 -9.62 -5.11
N THR A 98 0.64 -9.34 -4.02
CA THR A 98 -0.21 -8.16 -3.86
C THR A 98 0.19 -7.41 -2.59
N TYR A 99 0.38 -6.10 -2.70
CA TYR A 99 0.73 -5.21 -1.59
C TYR A 99 -0.05 -3.89 -1.75
N GLY A 100 -1.05 -3.67 -0.88
CA GLY A 100 -1.96 -2.54 -1.06
C GLY A 100 -2.69 -2.63 -2.40
N ASP A 101 -2.57 -1.57 -3.20
CA ASP A 101 -3.16 -1.48 -4.55
C ASP A 101 -2.25 -2.03 -5.65
N VAL A 102 -1.06 -2.53 -5.29
CA VAL A 102 -0.07 -3.06 -6.22
C VAL A 102 -0.22 -4.57 -6.36
N LYS A 103 -0.23 -5.06 -7.59
CA LYS A 103 -0.19 -6.47 -7.96
C LYS A 103 1.00 -6.72 -8.89
N LEU A 104 1.75 -7.79 -8.61
CA LEU A 104 2.88 -8.25 -9.41
C LEU A 104 2.69 -9.72 -9.75
N ASP A 105 2.64 -10.04 -11.04
CA ASP A 105 2.56 -11.39 -11.58
C ASP A 105 3.85 -11.73 -12.34
N ALA A 106 4.44 -12.91 -12.11
CA ALA A 106 5.60 -13.40 -12.86
C ALA A 106 5.73 -14.93 -12.75
N ASP A 107 6.63 -15.56 -13.52
CA ASP A 107 6.94 -16.99 -13.32
C ASP A 107 7.89 -17.23 -12.15
N PHE A 108 8.70 -16.23 -11.78
CA PHE A 108 9.53 -16.25 -10.58
C PHE A 108 9.44 -14.91 -9.85
N ILE A 109 9.19 -14.95 -8.54
CA ILE A 109 9.25 -13.78 -7.66
C ILE A 109 10.09 -14.12 -6.42
N LYS A 110 11.00 -13.21 -6.06
CA LYS A 110 11.75 -13.23 -4.80
C LYS A 110 11.39 -11.99 -3.98
N LEU A 111 10.90 -12.19 -2.77
CA LEU A 111 10.63 -11.16 -1.78
C LEU A 111 11.74 -11.18 -0.73
N SER A 112 12.39 -10.06 -0.49
CA SER A 112 13.32 -9.88 0.63
C SER A 112 12.65 -9.04 1.69
N CYS A 113 12.26 -9.66 2.81
CA CYS A 113 11.66 -8.96 3.94
C CYS A 113 12.69 -8.10 4.68
N ALA A 114 13.95 -8.51 4.70
CA ALA A 114 15.04 -7.73 5.31
C ALA A 114 15.24 -6.38 4.62
N LYS A 115 15.09 -6.35 3.28
CA LYS A 115 15.31 -5.15 2.47
C LYS A 115 14.01 -4.46 2.03
N ASN A 116 12.85 -5.09 2.27
CA ASN A 116 11.57 -4.69 1.69
C ASN A 116 11.61 -4.58 0.16
N GLU A 117 12.31 -5.52 -0.49
CA GLU A 117 12.52 -5.54 -1.94
C GLU A 117 11.78 -6.70 -2.59
N VAL A 118 11.26 -6.48 -3.80
CA VAL A 118 10.66 -7.53 -4.63
C VAL A 118 11.40 -7.60 -5.96
N TYR A 119 11.86 -8.79 -6.30
CA TYR A 119 12.49 -9.10 -7.58
C TYR A 119 11.62 -10.07 -8.35
N ALA A 120 11.38 -9.82 -9.64
CA ALA A 120 10.60 -10.69 -10.50
C ALA A 120 11.28 -10.92 -11.84
N LYS A 121 11.14 -12.12 -12.39
CA LYS A 121 11.59 -12.45 -13.75
C LYS A 121 10.70 -13.51 -14.38
N GLY A 122 10.73 -13.55 -15.71
CA GLY A 122 10.23 -14.71 -16.46
C GLY A 122 11.21 -15.88 -16.41
N MET A 123 10.72 -17.06 -16.76
CA MET A 123 11.52 -18.27 -16.90
C MET A 123 11.33 -18.88 -18.28
N PHE A 124 12.35 -19.60 -18.76
CA PHE A 124 12.21 -20.36 -20.00
C PHE A 124 11.36 -21.60 -19.75
N ASP A 125 10.36 -21.80 -20.60
CA ASP A 125 9.55 -23.00 -20.60
C ASP A 125 10.35 -24.16 -21.18
N SER A 126 10.43 -25.28 -20.45
CA SER A 126 11.25 -26.44 -20.82
C SER A 126 10.77 -27.17 -22.07
N THR A 127 9.51 -26.99 -22.47
CA THR A 127 8.92 -27.65 -23.64
C THR A 127 9.05 -26.78 -24.88
N SER A 128 8.79 -25.48 -24.76
CA SER A 128 8.75 -24.55 -25.88
C SER A 128 10.03 -23.74 -26.08
N ASN A 129 10.96 -23.76 -25.13
CA ASN A 129 12.16 -22.91 -25.09
C ASN A 129 11.87 -21.42 -25.26
N LYS A 130 10.64 -20.99 -24.93
CA LYS A 130 10.22 -19.59 -24.98
C LYS A 130 10.24 -18.99 -23.58
N LEU A 131 10.55 -17.71 -23.50
CA LEU A 131 10.41 -16.96 -22.25
C LEU A 131 8.92 -16.86 -21.88
N LYS A 132 8.59 -17.26 -20.66
CA LYS A 132 7.24 -17.29 -20.12
C LYS A 132 7.18 -16.52 -18.80
N GLY A 133 5.99 -15.96 -18.52
CA GLY A 133 5.68 -15.30 -17.26
C GLY A 133 6.61 -14.14 -16.96
N THR A 134 6.86 -13.31 -17.96
CA THR A 134 7.52 -12.02 -17.76
C THR A 134 6.76 -11.20 -16.71
N PRO A 135 7.45 -10.41 -15.88
CA PRO A 135 6.79 -9.66 -14.82
C PRO A 135 5.75 -8.69 -15.36
N ILE A 136 4.55 -8.71 -14.79
CA ILE A 136 3.46 -7.76 -15.05
C ILE A 136 3.15 -7.07 -13.74
N PHE A 137 3.26 -5.75 -13.74
CA PHE A 137 2.94 -4.89 -12.61
C PHE A 137 1.64 -4.15 -12.91
N THR A 138 0.74 -4.12 -11.94
CA THR A 138 -0.56 -3.43 -12.04
C THR A 138 -0.77 -2.64 -10.75
N GLN A 139 -1.26 -1.41 -10.84
CA GLN A 139 -1.52 -0.58 -9.67
C GLN A 139 -2.81 0.23 -9.87
N GLY A 140 -3.78 0.06 -8.96
CA GLY A 140 -4.89 1.02 -8.84
C GLY A 140 -5.74 1.26 -10.10
N GLY A 141 -6.18 0.20 -10.77
CA GLY A 141 -7.12 0.30 -11.90
C GLY A 141 -6.50 0.51 -13.28
N GLU A 142 -5.16 0.54 -13.37
CA GLU A 142 -4.38 0.60 -14.61
C GLU A 142 -3.36 -0.55 -14.71
#